data_AF-A0A399E198-F1
#
_entry.id   AF-A0A399E198-F1
#
_cell.length_a   1.000
_cell.length_b   1.000
_cell.length_c   1.000
_cell.angle_alpha   90.00
_cell.angle_beta   90.00
_cell.angle_gamma   90.00
#
_symmetry.space_group_name_H-M   'P 1'
#
loop_
_entity.id
_entity.type
_entity.pdbx_description
1 polymer ?
#
loop_
_entity_poly.entity_id
_entity_poly.type
_entity_poly.pdbx_seq_one_letter_code
_entity_poly.pdbx_strand_id
1 'polypeptide(L)'
;MAGIALLELMLLLLAVGLLVWVFGASRNLPPAQEEQAHRLQAALAEIERQGRRLPHLRDALKEAQQYGRNLGKLLPQLAELERFLAKPSTQGPTRDRLLVRHHELTRGFERGVEYLERLGAELLLVSGSEEPLALAELPQLLIELREVLHPSPLTRG
;
A
#
# COMPACT_ATOMS: atom_id res chain seq x y z
N MET A 1 -23.48 -31.54 -9.62
CA MET A 1 -22.93 -30.19 -9.88
C MET A 1 -24.01 -29.18 -9.51
N ALA A 2 -24.04 -28.74 -8.26
CA ALA A 2 -25.05 -27.80 -7.78
C ALA A 2 -24.61 -26.38 -8.18
N GLY A 3 -25.36 -25.76 -9.09
CA GLY A 3 -25.16 -24.35 -9.44
C GLY A 3 -25.52 -23.50 -8.23
N ILE A 4 -24.59 -22.66 -7.81
CA ILE A 4 -24.78 -21.70 -6.71
C ILE A 4 -26.00 -20.86 -7.07
N ALA A 5 -27.06 -20.93 -6.25
CA ALA A 5 -28.28 -20.18 -6.51
C ALA A 5 -27.97 -18.68 -6.37
N LEU A 6 -28.58 -17.82 -7.21
CA LEU A 6 -28.40 -16.36 -7.15
C LEU A 6 -28.59 -15.80 -5.72
N LEU A 7 -29.45 -16.45 -4.94
CA LEU A 7 -29.71 -16.17 -3.53
C LEU A 7 -28.47 -16.37 -2.63
N GLU A 8 -27.69 -17.43 -2.84
CA GLU A 8 -26.44 -17.69 -2.09
C GLU A 8 -25.37 -16.65 -2.43
N LEU A 9 -25.30 -16.21 -3.69
CA LEU A 9 -24.39 -15.14 -4.11
C LEU A 9 -24.75 -13.81 -3.44
N MET A 10 -26.04 -13.47 -3.35
CA MET A 10 -26.51 -12.27 -2.66
C MET A 10 -26.24 -12.33 -1.15
N LEU A 11 -26.40 -13.49 -0.53
CA LEU A 11 -26.09 -13.69 0.89
C LEU A 11 -24.59 -13.57 1.16
N LEU A 12 -23.74 -14.05 0.26
CA LEU A 12 -22.29 -13.85 0.35
C LEU A 12 -21.91 -12.38 0.21
N LEU A 13 -22.49 -11.65 -0.74
CA LEU A 13 -22.24 -10.21 -0.90
C LEU A 13 -22.73 -9.40 0.32
N LEU A 14 -23.88 -9.77 0.87
CA LEU A 14 -24.42 -9.16 2.08
C LEU A 14 -23.52 -9.45 3.28
N ALA A 15 -23.05 -10.69 3.44
CA ALA A 15 -22.12 -11.06 4.50
C ALA A 15 -20.79 -10.32 4.38
N VAL A 16 -20.24 -10.18 3.17
CA VAL A 16 -19.03 -9.38 2.90
C VAL A 16 -19.27 -7.90 3.23
N GLY A 17 -20.40 -7.33 2.80
CA GLY A 17 -20.77 -5.94 3.13
C GLY A 17 -20.94 -5.71 4.63
N LEU A 18 -21.55 -6.67 5.33
CA LEU A 18 -21.74 -6.64 6.79
C LEU A 18 -20.40 -6.80 7.53
N LEU A 19 -19.49 -7.64 7.03
CA LEU A 19 -18.13 -7.75 7.54
C LEU A 19 -17.37 -6.43 7.35
N VAL A 20 -17.44 -5.81 6.17
CA VAL A 20 -16.85 -4.48 5.94
C VAL A 20 -17.43 -3.43 6.89
N TRP A 21 -18.73 -3.48 7.18
CA TRP A 21 -19.40 -2.53 8.07
C TRP A 21 -19.06 -2.74 9.55
N VAL A 22 -19.09 -3.99 10.04
CA VAL A 22 -18.77 -4.33 11.44
C VAL A 22 -17.27 -4.18 11.72
N PHE A 23 -16.40 -4.51 10.77
CA PHE A 23 -14.94 -4.44 10.94
C PHE A 23 -14.34 -3.09 10.51
N GLY A 24 -15.06 -2.26 9.77
CA GLY A 24 -14.61 -0.93 9.32
C GLY A 24 -14.66 0.16 10.41
N ALA A 25 -15.35 -0.08 11.52
CA ALA A 25 -15.63 0.95 12.54
C ALA A 25 -14.71 0.94 13.78
N SER A 26 -13.79 -0.03 13.95
CA SER A 26 -12.87 -0.07 15.09
C SER A 26 -11.40 -0.05 14.64
N ARG A 27 -10.90 1.17 14.53
CA ARG A 27 -9.54 1.55 14.10
C ARG A 27 -8.53 1.36 15.24
N ASN A 28 -8.10 0.12 15.48
CA ASN A 28 -6.75 -0.12 15.98
C ASN A 28 -6.02 -0.86 14.85
N LEU A 29 -5.10 -0.15 14.19
CA LEU A 29 -4.12 -0.81 13.33
C LEU A 29 -3.24 -1.65 14.26
N PRO A 30 -2.79 -2.85 13.85
CA PRO A 30 -1.77 -3.52 14.64
C PRO A 30 -0.53 -2.61 14.75
N PRO A 31 0.25 -2.70 15.85
CA PRO A 31 1.28 -1.70 16.17
C PRO A 31 2.36 -1.56 15.07
N ALA A 32 2.66 -2.64 14.35
CA ALA A 32 3.57 -2.61 13.21
C ALA A 32 3.06 -1.73 12.05
N GLN A 33 1.75 -1.74 11.77
CA GLN A 33 1.16 -0.87 10.75
C GLN A 33 1.00 0.57 11.22
N GLU A 34 0.83 0.81 12.52
CA GLU A 34 0.82 2.15 13.07
C GLU A 34 2.18 2.84 12.85
N GLU A 35 3.27 2.13 13.15
CA GLU A 35 4.63 2.62 12.86
C GLU A 35 4.84 2.91 11.38
N GLN A 36 4.46 1.97 10.51
CA GLN A 36 4.54 2.12 9.06
C GLN A 36 3.69 3.29 8.54
N ALA A 37 2.49 3.51 9.09
CA ALA A 37 1.64 4.64 8.76
C ALA A 37 2.28 5.97 9.18
N HIS A 38 2.89 6.02 10.36
CA HIS A 38 3.60 7.21 10.83
C HIS A 38 4.81 7.53 9.96
N ARG A 39 5.63 6.53 9.60
CA ARG A 39 6.76 6.72 8.68
C ARG A 39 6.32 7.28 7.33
N LEU A 40 5.28 6.69 6.73
CA LEU A 40 4.72 7.18 5.48
C LEU A 40 4.22 8.63 5.58
N GLN A 41 3.49 8.96 6.64
CA GLN A 41 2.99 10.33 6.87
C GLN A 41 4.14 11.33 7.05
N ALA A 42 5.17 10.96 7.81
CA ALA A 42 6.34 11.81 8.02
C ALA A 42 7.08 12.07 6.69
N ALA A 43 7.32 11.02 5.88
CA ALA A 43 7.97 11.16 4.58
C ALA A 43 7.16 12.06 3.63
N LEU A 44 5.84 11.89 3.57
CA LEU A 44 4.96 12.73 2.75
C LEU A 44 4.96 14.20 3.20
N ALA A 45 4.91 14.44 4.51
CA ALA A 45 4.96 15.78 5.08
C ALA A 45 6.29 16.48 4.76
N GLU A 46 7.40 15.74 4.82
CA GLU A 46 8.72 16.28 4.47
C GLU A 46 8.82 16.62 2.97
N ILE A 47 8.35 15.72 2.09
CA ILE A 47 8.27 16.00 0.64
C ILE A 47 7.41 17.23 0.35
N GLU A 48 6.26 17.37 1.01
CA GLU A 48 5.41 18.55 0.86
C GLU A 48 6.12 19.84 1.32
N ARG A 49 6.78 19.77 2.48
CA ARG A 49 7.52 20.91 3.05
C ARG A 49 8.65 21.36 2.12
N GLN A 50 9.44 20.44 1.59
CA GLN A 50 10.53 20.78 0.68
C GLN A 50 10.02 21.17 -0.71
N GLY A 51 8.95 20.54 -1.20
CA GLY A 51 8.34 20.89 -2.48
C GLY A 51 7.84 22.34 -2.56
N ARG A 52 7.42 22.93 -1.44
CA ARG A 52 7.07 24.37 -1.37
C ARG A 52 8.26 25.29 -1.64
N ARG A 53 9.48 24.82 -1.40
CA ARG A 53 10.74 25.56 -1.62
C ARG A 53 11.34 25.33 -3.01
N LEU A 54 10.88 24.30 -3.72
CA LEU A 54 11.41 23.83 -5.01
C LEU A 54 10.31 23.86 -6.07
N PRO A 55 9.88 25.05 -6.54
CA PRO A 55 8.72 25.18 -7.44
C PRO A 55 8.95 24.51 -8.81
N HIS A 56 10.19 24.38 -9.24
CA HIS A 56 10.55 23.71 -10.50
C HIS A 56 10.28 22.20 -10.46
N LEU A 57 10.26 21.57 -9.29
CA LEU A 57 9.97 20.14 -9.11
C LEU A 57 8.49 19.86 -8.84
N ARG A 58 7.62 20.87 -8.86
CA ARG A 58 6.25 20.77 -8.32
C ARG A 58 5.46 19.62 -8.93
N ASP A 59 5.55 19.40 -10.22
CA ASP A 59 4.76 18.35 -10.89
C ASP A 59 5.31 16.95 -10.60
N ALA A 60 6.64 16.78 -10.61
CA ALA A 60 7.27 15.53 -10.21
C ALA A 60 6.95 15.16 -8.75
N LEU A 61 6.94 16.15 -7.85
CA LEU A 61 6.60 15.93 -6.43
C LEU A 61 5.11 15.65 -6.22
N LYS A 62 4.21 16.17 -7.05
CA LYS A 62 2.79 15.76 -7.00
C LYS A 62 2.63 14.27 -7.31
N GLU A 63 3.38 13.75 -8.28
CA GLU A 63 3.35 12.33 -8.61
C GLU A 63 3.91 11.48 -7.46
N ALA A 64 5.02 11.88 -6.85
CA ALA A 64 5.58 11.19 -5.67
C ALA A 64 4.61 11.20 -4.48
N GLN A 65 3.92 12.32 -4.24
CA GLN A 65 2.87 12.39 -3.22
C GLN A 65 1.69 11.48 -3.56
N GLN A 66 1.29 11.41 -4.83
CA GLN A 66 0.21 10.52 -5.26
C GLN A 66 0.61 9.05 -5.11
N TYR A 67 1.87 8.71 -5.39
CA TYR A 67 2.44 7.41 -5.11
C TYR A 67 2.32 7.07 -3.62
N GLY A 68 2.77 7.93 -2.70
CA GLY A 68 2.66 7.67 -1.26
C GLY A 68 1.21 7.59 -0.77
N ARG A 69 0.29 8.41 -1.30
CA ARG A 69 -1.15 8.27 -1.01
C ARG A 69 -1.70 6.92 -1.47
N ASN A 70 -1.25 6.42 -2.62
CA ASN A 70 -1.64 5.10 -3.11
C ASN A 70 -1.01 3.98 -2.27
N LEU A 71 0.24 4.15 -1.84
CA LEU A 71 0.93 3.23 -0.93
C LEU A 71 0.16 3.07 0.38
N GLY A 72 -0.34 4.17 0.94
CA GLY A 72 -1.17 4.16 2.16
C GLY A 72 -2.46 3.35 2.04
N LYS A 73 -2.96 3.07 0.82
CA LYS A 73 -4.13 2.21 0.60
C LYS A 73 -3.82 0.72 0.82
N LEU A 74 -2.54 0.34 0.94
CA LEU A 74 -2.13 -1.03 1.28
C LEU A 74 -2.28 -1.33 2.77
N LEU A 75 -2.20 -0.31 3.65
CA LEU A 75 -2.25 -0.51 5.10
C LEU A 75 -3.50 -1.26 5.59
N PRO A 76 -4.74 -0.92 5.14
CA PRO A 76 -5.91 -1.69 5.51
C PRO A 76 -5.86 -3.14 5.03
N GLN A 77 -5.34 -3.37 3.81
CA GLN A 77 -5.23 -4.71 3.23
C GLN A 77 -4.23 -5.58 4.01
N LEU A 78 -3.09 -5.00 4.39
CA LEU A 78 -2.09 -5.65 5.24
C LEU A 78 -2.67 -6.00 6.62
N ALA A 79 -3.36 -5.05 7.26
CA ALA A 79 -3.98 -5.28 8.56
C ALA A 79 -5.06 -6.37 8.51
N GLU A 80 -5.87 -6.42 7.44
CA GLU A 80 -6.86 -7.48 7.25
C GLU A 80 -6.22 -8.85 7.05
N LEU A 81 -5.16 -8.91 6.22
CA LEU A 81 -4.44 -10.14 5.94
C LEU A 81 -3.76 -10.70 7.20
N GLU A 82 -3.15 -9.85 8.02
CA GLU A 82 -2.57 -10.26 9.31
C GLU A 82 -3.63 -10.75 10.29
N ARG A 83 -4.75 -10.03 10.42
CA ARG A 83 -5.87 -10.48 11.25
C ARG A 83 -6.40 -11.84 10.81
N PHE A 84 -6.41 -12.12 9.51
CA PHE A 84 -6.83 -13.41 8.98
C PHE A 84 -5.81 -14.52 9.24
N LEU A 85 -4.52 -14.23 9.07
CA LEU A 85 -3.42 -15.15 9.35
C LEU A 85 -3.27 -15.49 10.84
N ALA A 86 -3.66 -14.57 11.72
CA ALA A 86 -3.66 -14.76 13.17
C ALA A 86 -4.75 -15.73 13.67
N LYS A 87 -5.76 -16.07 12.84
CA LYS A 87 -6.81 -17.01 13.25
C LYS A 87 -6.26 -18.45 13.36
N PRO A 88 -6.63 -19.22 14.40
CA PRO A 88 -6.15 -20.59 14.58
C PRO A 88 -6.62 -21.58 13.50
N SER A 89 -7.76 -21.29 12.87
CA SER A 89 -8.40 -22.13 11.86
C SER A 89 -7.79 -21.98 10.46
N THR A 90 -6.91 -21.00 10.25
CA THR A 90 -6.20 -20.81 8.99
C THR A 90 -5.07 -21.84 8.96
N GLN A 91 -5.23 -22.94 8.22
CA GLN A 91 -4.18 -23.97 8.04
C GLN A 91 -4.15 -24.46 6.60
N GLY A 92 -3.04 -25.08 6.21
CA GLY A 92 -2.85 -25.69 4.89
C GLY A 92 -2.51 -24.70 3.76
N PRO A 93 -2.61 -25.14 2.50
CA PRO A 93 -2.01 -24.44 1.34
C PRO A 93 -2.57 -23.03 1.09
N THR A 94 -3.78 -22.74 1.57
CA THR A 94 -4.37 -21.40 1.52
C THR A 94 -3.62 -20.43 2.45
N ARG A 95 -3.22 -20.88 3.64
CA ARG A 95 -2.42 -20.08 4.57
C ARG A 95 -1.05 -19.77 3.99
N ASP A 96 -0.39 -20.75 3.39
CA ASP A 96 0.94 -20.57 2.80
C ASP A 96 0.91 -19.52 1.67
N ARG A 97 -0.11 -19.59 0.80
CA ARG A 97 -0.31 -18.57 -0.26
C ARG A 97 -0.57 -17.18 0.31
N LEU A 98 -1.36 -17.08 1.38
CA LEU A 98 -1.65 -15.80 2.03
C LEU A 98 -0.42 -15.24 2.75
N LEU A 99 0.44 -16.09 3.32
CA LEU A 99 1.72 -15.68 3.91
C LEU A 99 2.68 -15.13 2.86
N VAL A 100 2.80 -15.81 1.71
CA VAL A 100 3.60 -15.31 0.57
C VAL A 100 3.09 -13.94 0.13
N ARG A 101 1.77 -13.82 -0.06
CA ARG A 101 1.14 -12.56 -0.47
C ARG A 101 1.33 -11.45 0.58
N HIS A 102 1.24 -11.78 1.86
CA HIS A 102 1.51 -10.83 2.95
C HIS A 102 2.93 -10.31 2.88
N HIS A 103 3.91 -11.22 2.73
CA HIS A 103 5.31 -10.84 2.65
C HIS A 103 5.63 -9.99 1.41
N GLU A 104 5.01 -10.27 0.27
CA GLU A 104 5.12 -9.43 -0.94
C GLU A 104 4.57 -8.01 -0.70
N LEU A 105 3.38 -7.91 -0.11
CA LEU A 105 2.73 -6.62 0.18
C LEU A 105 3.54 -5.81 1.18
N THR A 106 4.03 -6.44 2.25
CA THR A 106 4.84 -5.77 3.28
C THR A 106 6.14 -5.26 2.70
N ARG A 107 6.87 -6.09 1.94
CA ARG A 107 8.12 -5.65 1.29
C ARG A 107 7.89 -4.53 0.28
N GLY A 108 6.81 -4.60 -0.51
CA GLY A 108 6.46 -3.54 -1.44
C GLY A 108 6.13 -2.23 -0.72
N PHE A 109 5.42 -2.31 0.41
CA PHE A 109 5.13 -1.16 1.25
C PHE A 109 6.40 -0.53 1.84
N GLU A 110 7.26 -1.34 2.47
CA GLU A 110 8.51 -0.89 3.07
C GLU A 110 9.41 -0.21 2.06
N ARG A 111 9.63 -0.85 0.90
CA ARG A 111 10.41 -0.27 -0.20
C ARG A 111 9.83 1.08 -0.66
N GLY A 112 8.51 1.18 -0.76
CA GLY A 112 7.86 2.43 -1.15
C GLY A 112 8.02 3.54 -0.12
N VAL A 113 8.03 3.22 1.17
CA VAL A 113 8.31 4.18 2.24
C VAL A 113 9.77 4.61 2.22
N GLU A 114 10.71 3.67 2.11
CA GLU A 114 12.14 3.96 2.01
C GLU A 114 12.46 4.86 0.81
N TYR A 115 11.80 4.61 -0.33
CA TYR A 115 11.87 5.48 -1.50
C TYR A 115 11.46 6.93 -1.17
N LEU A 116 10.33 7.13 -0.48
CA LEU A 116 9.83 8.46 -0.13
C LEU A 116 10.73 9.15 0.90
N GLU A 117 11.25 8.40 1.87
CA GLU A 117 12.22 8.90 2.86
C GLU A 117 13.50 9.35 2.16
N ARG A 118 14.03 8.55 1.23
CA ARG A 118 15.21 8.91 0.42
C ARG A 118 14.95 10.13 -0.46
N LEU A 119 13.80 10.19 -1.13
CA LEU A 119 13.42 11.36 -1.92
C LEU A 119 13.35 12.63 -1.04
N GLY A 120 12.74 12.53 0.15
CA GLY A 120 12.71 13.61 1.12
C GLY A 120 14.12 14.08 1.53
N ALA A 121 15.02 13.14 1.76
CA ALA A 121 16.43 13.43 2.09
C ALA A 121 17.18 14.08 0.92
N GLU A 122 17.01 13.59 -0.30
CA GLU A 122 17.65 14.18 -1.49
C GLU A 122 17.15 15.60 -1.74
N LEU A 123 15.85 15.87 -1.53
CA LEU A 123 15.28 17.22 -1.64
C LEU A 123 15.92 18.23 -0.68
N LEU A 124 16.48 17.79 0.46
CA LEU A 124 17.23 18.66 1.36
C LEU A 124 18.58 19.09 0.80
N LEU A 125 19.14 18.29 -0.11
CA LEU A 125 20.47 18.47 -0.68
C LEU A 125 20.43 19.15 -2.05
N VAL A 126 19.26 19.16 -2.72
CA VAL A 126 19.06 19.83 -4.00
C VAL A 126 19.47 21.30 -3.90
N SER A 127 20.42 21.69 -4.75
CA SER A 127 20.87 23.06 -4.92
C SER A 127 20.63 23.50 -6.37
N GLY A 128 19.97 24.64 -6.57
CA GLY A 128 19.71 25.16 -7.91
C GLY A 128 18.57 24.42 -8.63
N SER A 129 18.85 23.89 -9.83
CA SER A 129 17.88 23.27 -10.73
C SER A 129 18.13 21.77 -10.94
N GLU A 130 18.91 21.14 -10.06
CA GLU A 130 19.20 19.71 -10.12
C GLU A 130 17.97 18.91 -9.68
N GLU A 131 17.69 17.81 -10.38
CA GLU A 131 16.64 16.88 -9.98
C GLU A 131 17.19 15.80 -9.03
N PRO A 132 16.46 15.45 -7.95
CA PRO A 132 16.76 14.27 -7.15
C PRO A 132 16.85 13.00 -8.00
N LEU A 133 17.88 12.20 -7.77
CA LEU A 133 18.06 10.90 -8.45
C LEU A 133 16.87 9.98 -8.20
N ALA A 134 16.29 10.02 -7.00
CA ALA A 134 15.11 9.24 -6.66
C ALA A 134 13.94 9.47 -7.63
N LEU A 135 13.76 10.69 -8.18
CA LEU A 135 12.65 10.95 -9.11
C LEU A 135 12.70 10.08 -10.37
N ALA A 136 13.89 9.66 -10.81
CA ALA A 136 14.05 8.78 -11.96
C ALA A 136 13.46 7.37 -11.73
N GLU A 137 13.33 6.94 -10.47
CA GLU A 137 12.80 5.61 -10.10
C GLU A 137 11.27 5.59 -9.98
N LEU A 138 10.64 6.76 -9.85
CA LEU A 138 9.19 6.89 -9.63
C LEU A 138 8.32 6.17 -10.67
N PRO A 139 8.60 6.25 -12.00
CA PRO A 139 7.78 5.58 -12.99
C PRO A 139 7.72 4.06 -12.80
N GLN A 140 8.86 3.45 -12.45
CA GLN A 140 8.95 2.01 -12.21
C GLN A 140 8.18 1.62 -10.94
N LEU A 141 8.33 2.39 -9.86
CA LEU A 141 7.60 2.14 -8.61
C LEU A 141 6.08 2.27 -8.77
N LEU A 142 5.61 3.18 -9.63
CA LEU A 142 4.19 3.30 -9.96
C LEU A 142 3.64 2.07 -10.70
N ILE A 143 4.45 1.42 -11.53
CA ILE A 143 4.09 0.16 -12.19
C ILE A 143 4.04 -0.96 -11.15
N GLU A 144 5.08 -1.11 -10.33
CA GLU A 144 5.14 -2.13 -9.28
C GLU A 144 3.94 -2.01 -8.31
N LEU A 145 3.65 -0.79 -7.84
CA LEU A 145 2.52 -0.55 -6.94
C LEU A 145 1.17 -0.89 -7.61
N ARG A 146 1.03 -0.63 -8.91
CA ARG A 146 -0.18 -0.98 -9.66
C ARG A 146 -0.36 -2.48 -9.77
N GLU A 147 0.70 -3.23 -10.06
CA GLU A 147 0.66 -4.69 -10.12
C GLU A 147 0.34 -5.31 -8.76
N VAL A 148 0.86 -4.70 -7.69
CA VAL A 148 0.57 -5.11 -6.32
C VAL A 148 -0.90 -4.85 -5.97
N LEU A 149 -1.44 -3.66 -6.28
CA LEU A 149 -2.84 -3.30 -6.02
C LEU A 149 -3.84 -4.04 -6.91
N HIS A 150 -3.46 -4.33 -8.15
CA HIS A 150 -4.29 -4.94 -9.19
C HIS A 150 -3.51 -6.07 -9.87
N PRO A 151 -3.33 -7.22 -9.19
CA PRO A 151 -2.65 -8.36 -9.80
C PRO A 151 -3.45 -8.81 -11.01
N SER A 152 -2.85 -8.69 -12.21
CA SER A 152 -3.51 -9.13 -13.43
C SER A 152 -3.73 -10.64 -13.37
N PRO A 153 -4.93 -11.15 -13.71
CA PRO A 153 -5.21 -12.59 -13.68
C PRO A 153 -4.35 -13.41 -14.66
N LEU A 154 -3.65 -12.74 -15.59
CA LEU A 154 -2.81 -13.36 -16.62
C LEU A 154 -1.39 -13.72 -16.17
N THR A 155 -0.94 -13.27 -15.00
CA THR A 155 0.43 -13.54 -14.49
C THR A 155 0.51 -14.75 -13.56
N ARG A 156 -0.54 -15.59 -13.51
CA ARG A 156 -0.48 -16.93 -12.89
C ARG A 156 -0.30 -17.99 -13.98
N GLY A 157 0.93 -18.09 -14.48
CA GLY A 157 1.43 -19.26 -15.20
C GLY A 157 2.05 -20.24 -14.22
#